data_AF-A0A9K3D777-F1
#
_entry.id   AF-A0A9K3D777-F1
#
_cell.length_a   1.000
_cell.length_b   1.000
_cell.length_c   1.000
_cell.angle_alpha   90.00
_cell.angle_beta   90.00
_cell.angle_gamma   90.00
#
_symmetry.space_group_name_H-M   'P 1'
#
loop_
_entity.id
_entity.type
_entity.pdbx_description
1 polymer ?
#
loop_
_entity_poly.entity_id
_entity_poly.type
_entity_poly.pdbx_seq_one_letter_code
_entity_poly.pdbx_strand_id
1 'polypeptide(L)'
;MLMYTAVQYPDDPGDMLCLRALVDVNVPKFLKQDVPLFNGIIADLFPGLDMPTTELSDLGDCIKEECLARNLVPHDAFLSKVNQLYQTASVRHGLMVVGYALSGKT
;
A
#
# COMPACT_ATOMS: atom_id res chain seq x y z
N MET A 1 -6.95 9.75 7.08
CA MET A 1 -6.25 8.46 7.13
C MET A 1 -6.40 7.82 8.49
N LEU A 2 -5.85 8.40 9.56
CA LEU A 2 -5.91 7.80 10.90
C LEU A 2 -7.33 7.40 11.35
N MET A 3 -8.33 8.25 11.14
CA MET A 3 -9.74 7.88 11.45
C MET A 3 -10.28 6.76 10.56
N TYR A 4 -9.85 6.67 9.29
CA TYR A 4 -10.22 5.57 8.40
C TYR A 4 -9.57 4.26 8.86
N THR A 5 -8.29 4.31 9.22
CA THR A 5 -7.53 3.18 9.76
C THR A 5 -8.13 2.68 11.08
N ALA A 6 -8.51 3.58 11.98
CA ALA A 6 -9.14 3.24 13.26
C ALA A 6 -10.53 2.58 13.10
N VAL A 7 -11.28 2.93 12.05
CA VAL A 7 -12.57 2.26 11.75
C VAL A 7 -12.34 0.85 11.19
N GLN A 8 -11.26 0.64 10.42
CA GLN A 8 -10.91 -0.66 9.83
C GLN A 8 -10.29 -1.62 10.86
N TYR A 9 -9.52 -1.09 11.81
CA TYR A 9 -8.80 -1.85 12.83
C TYR A 9 -9.12 -1.31 14.24
N PRO A 10 -10.35 -1.48 14.74
CA PRO A 10 -10.78 -0.88 16.00
C PRO A 10 -10.06 -1.44 17.23
N ASP A 11 -9.54 -2.66 17.13
CA ASP A 11 -8.84 -3.36 18.21
C ASP A 11 -7.32 -3.09 18.22
N ASP A 12 -6.78 -2.44 17.18
CA ASP A 12 -5.35 -2.12 17.09
C ASP A 12 -4.99 -1.03 18.12
N PRO A 13 -3.88 -1.18 18.85
CA PRO A 13 -3.33 -0.12 19.70
C PRO A 13 -3.08 1.20 18.95
N GLY A 14 -3.16 2.33 19.65
CA GLY A 14 -3.10 3.65 19.03
C GLY A 14 -1.78 3.94 18.29
N ASP A 15 -0.67 3.39 18.78
CA ASP A 15 0.65 3.43 18.14
C ASP A 15 0.70 2.59 16.86
N MET A 16 0.12 1.38 16.86
CA MET A 16 -0.06 0.55 15.65
C MET A 16 -0.91 1.26 14.60
N LEU A 17 -2.01 1.89 15.01
CA LEU A 17 -2.87 2.68 14.13
C LEU A 17 -2.13 3.88 13.52
N CYS A 18 -1.31 4.57 14.33
CA CYS A 18 -0.48 5.67 13.85
C CYS A 18 0.56 5.19 12.85
N LEU A 19 1.25 4.08 13.16
CA LEU A 19 2.23 3.46 12.28
C LEU A 19 1.60 3.08 10.93
N ARG A 20 0.47 2.37 10.94
CA ARG A 20 -0.27 1.98 9.73
C ARG A 20 -0.69 3.19 8.91
N ALA A 21 -1.28 4.21 9.55
CA ALA A 21 -1.66 5.44 8.86
C ALA A 21 -0.45 6.16 8.23
N LEU A 22 0.73 6.10 8.85
CA LEU A 22 1.95 6.70 8.32
C LEU A 22 2.52 5.90 7.15
N VAL A 23 2.54 4.57 7.25
CA VAL A 23 2.99 3.65 6.19
C VAL A 23 2.12 3.80 4.95
N ASP A 24 0.79 3.69 5.09
CA ASP A 24 -0.15 3.72 3.96
C ASP A 24 -0.12 5.06 3.20
N VAL A 25 0.20 6.17 3.88
CA VAL A 25 0.26 7.50 3.26
C VAL A 25 1.56 7.71 2.49
N ASN A 26 2.65 7.09 2.90
CA ASN A 26 3.99 7.44 2.42
C ASN A 26 4.58 6.39 1.48
N VAL A 27 4.45 5.09 1.79
CA VAL A 27 5.01 4.00 0.96
C VAL A 27 4.56 4.06 -0.51
N PRO A 28 3.29 4.37 -0.86
CA PRO A 28 2.89 4.47 -2.26
C PRO A 28 3.62 5.55 -3.06
N LYS A 29 4.13 6.59 -2.38
CA LYS A 29 4.79 7.77 -2.98
C LYS A 29 6.30 7.63 -3.10
N PHE A 30 6.88 6.67 -2.40
CA PHE A 30 8.32 6.50 -2.31
C PHE A 30 8.91 5.82 -3.54
N LEU A 31 10.14 6.21 -3.86
CA LEU A 31 11.03 5.44 -4.71
C LEU A 31 11.61 4.27 -3.91
N LYS A 32 12.09 3.24 -4.60
CA LYS A 32 12.68 2.05 -3.95
C LYS A 32 13.81 2.40 -2.97
N GLN A 33 14.58 3.44 -3.26
CA GLN A 33 15.70 3.90 -2.44
C GLN A 33 15.27 4.62 -1.15
N ASP A 34 14.05 5.15 -1.09
CA ASP A 34 13.55 5.87 0.08
C ASP A 34 13.00 4.90 1.14
N VAL A 35 12.57 3.70 0.72
CA VAL A 35 11.96 2.69 1.61
C VAL A 35 12.89 2.23 2.73
N PRO A 36 14.18 1.92 2.49
CA PRO A 36 15.10 1.54 3.57
C PRO A 36 15.31 2.66 4.60
N LEU A 37 15.42 3.91 4.13
CA LEU A 37 15.58 5.06 5.03
C LEU A 37 14.32 5.27 5.87
N PHE A 38 13.15 5.18 5.25
CA PHE A 38 11.88 5.27 5.96
C PHE A 38 11.74 4.17 7.02
N ASN A 39 12.06 2.91 6.69
CA ASN A 39 12.00 1.81 7.63
C ASN A 39 12.94 2.01 8.83
N GLY A 40 14.12 2.59 8.62
CA GLY A 40 15.04 2.96 9.72
C GLY A 40 14.42 4.00 10.65
N ILE A 41 13.86 5.08 10.09
CA ILE A 41 13.18 6.12 10.87
C ILE A 41 11.99 5.54 11.65
N ILE A 42 11.24 4.61 11.04
CA ILE A 42 10.11 3.95 11.70
C ILE A 42 10.56 3.06 12.85
N ALA A 43 11.61 2.27 12.66
CA ALA A 43 12.14 1.40 13.72
C ALA A 43 12.60 2.20 14.95
N ASP A 44 13.15 3.40 14.73
CA ASP A 44 13.55 4.31 15.81
C ASP A 44 12.35 4.96 16.52
N LEU A 45 11.28 5.29 15.79
CA LEU A 45 10.08 5.97 16.34
C LEU A 45 9.06 5.02 16.97
N PHE A 46 8.98 3.78 16.48
CA PHE A 46 8.01 2.75 16.89
C PHE A 46 8.71 1.45 17.27
N PRO A 47 9.57 1.46 18.32
CA PRO A 47 10.37 0.30 18.68
C PRO A 47 9.48 -0.87 19.14
N GLY A 48 9.73 -2.07 18.62
CA GLY A 48 9.00 -3.28 18.99
C GLY A 48 7.65 -3.49 18.29
N LEU A 49 7.25 -2.58 17.39
CA LEU A 49 6.10 -2.80 16.51
C LEU A 49 6.56 -3.37 15.17
N ASP A 50 5.84 -4.38 14.69
CA ASP A 50 6.05 -4.92 13.35
C ASP A 50 5.43 -4.01 12.28
N MET A 51 6.05 -4.01 11.10
CA MET A 51 5.52 -3.25 9.97
C MET A 51 4.12 -3.76 9.61
N PRO A 52 3.10 -2.89 9.57
CA PRO A 52 1.75 -3.29 9.26
C PRO A 52 1.68 -3.80 7.82
N THR A 53 1.15 -5.00 7.64
CA THR A 53 0.81 -5.56 6.33
C THR A 53 -0.68 -5.40 6.08
N THR A 54 -1.04 -5.06 4.84
CA THR A 54 -2.43 -4.94 4.39
C THR A 54 -2.60 -5.81 3.15
N GLU A 55 -2.84 -7.10 3.37
CA GLU A 55 -3.13 -8.07 2.32
C GLU A 55 -4.65 -8.13 2.11
N LEU A 56 -5.14 -7.53 1.02
CA LEU A 56 -6.52 -7.72 0.56
C LEU A 56 -6.56 -8.96 -0.35
N SER A 57 -6.57 -10.15 0.25
CA SER A 57 -6.44 -11.43 -0.47
C SER A 57 -7.49 -11.58 -1.57
N ASP A 58 -8.75 -11.30 -1.27
CA ASP A 58 -9.87 -11.44 -2.22
C ASP A 58 -9.70 -10.54 -3.45
N LEU A 59 -9.27 -9.29 -3.22
CA LEU A 59 -8.98 -8.34 -4.31
C LEU A 59 -7.77 -8.80 -5.12
N GLY A 60 -6.72 -9.28 -4.44
CA GLY A 60 -5.51 -9.79 -5.08
C GLY A 60 -5.80 -10.96 -6.01
N ASP A 61 -6.68 -11.87 -5.60
CA ASP A 61 -7.04 -13.04 -6.40
C ASP A 61 -7.92 -12.66 -7.61
N CYS A 62 -8.89 -11.76 -7.42
CA CYS A 62 -9.68 -11.22 -8.54
C CYS A 62 -8.79 -10.51 -9.58
N ILE A 63 -7.79 -9.73 -9.13
CA ILE A 63 -6.85 -9.06 -10.04
C ILE A 63 -6.02 -10.08 -10.82
N LYS A 64 -5.54 -11.15 -10.17
CA LYS A 64 -4.78 -12.22 -10.85
C LYS A 64 -5.63 -12.91 -11.91
N GLU A 65 -6.87 -13.27 -11.59
CA GLU A 65 -7.79 -13.90 -12.54
C GLU A 65 -8.03 -13.01 -13.77
N GLU A 66 -8.29 -11.73 -13.55
CA GLU A 66 -8.51 -10.77 -14.65
C GLU A 66 -7.24 -10.54 -15.48
N CYS A 67 -6.05 -10.52 -14.85
CA CYS A 67 -4.79 -10.45 -15.57
C CYS A 67 -4.63 -11.64 -16.52
N LEU A 68 -4.88 -12.86 -16.03
CA LEU A 68 -4.78 -14.07 -16.84
C LEU A 68 -5.80 -14.08 -17.98
N ALA A 69 -7.05 -13.66 -17.72
CA ALA A 69 -8.08 -13.54 -18.75
C ALA A 69 -7.71 -12.57 -19.89
N ARG A 70 -6.91 -11.54 -19.58
CA ARG A 70 -6.38 -10.56 -20.54
C ARG A 70 -5.03 -10.92 -21.14
N ASN A 71 -4.49 -12.11 -20.86
CA ASN A 71 -3.15 -12.54 -21.25
C ASN A 71 -2.02 -11.63 -20.70
N LEU A 72 -2.21 -11.10 -19.49
CA LEU A 72 -1.22 -10.33 -18.74
C LEU A 72 -0.50 -11.22 -17.72
N VAL A 73 0.70 -10.81 -17.33
CA VAL A 73 1.49 -11.49 -16.29
C VAL A 73 1.30 -10.78 -14.94
N PRO A 74 0.70 -11.43 -13.93
CA PRO A 74 0.44 -10.82 -12.63
C PRO A 74 1.72 -10.81 -11.77
N HIS A 75 2.65 -9.92 -12.08
CA HIS A 75 3.89 -9.76 -11.30
C HIS A 75 3.59 -9.16 -9.91
N ASP A 76 4.24 -9.63 -8.85
CA ASP A 76 3.95 -9.19 -7.47
C ASP A 76 4.06 -7.68 -7.27
N ALA A 77 5.09 -7.06 -7.85
CA ALA A 77 5.25 -5.60 -7.85
C ALA A 77 4.05 -4.85 -8.51
N PHE A 78 3.44 -5.44 -9.53
CA PHE A 78 2.23 -4.88 -10.15
C PHE A 78 1.03 -5.05 -9.21
N LEU A 79 0.79 -6.25 -8.67
CA LEU A 79 -0.29 -6.51 -7.72
C LEU A 79 -0.23 -5.59 -6.49
N SER A 80 0.97 -5.44 -5.90
CA SER A 80 1.21 -4.53 -4.79
C SER A 80 0.87 -3.08 -5.14
N LYS A 81 1.21 -2.63 -6.36
CA LYS A 81 0.88 -1.27 -6.82
C LYS A 81 -0.61 -1.08 -7.11
N VAL A 82 -1.31 -2.09 -7.62
CA VAL A 82 -2.77 -2.04 -7.79
C VAL A 82 -3.47 -1.95 -6.43
N ASN A 83 -3.01 -2.72 -5.43
CA ASN A 83 -3.53 -2.62 -4.06
C ASN A 83 -3.30 -1.21 -3.46
N GLN A 84 -2.09 -0.66 -3.58
CA GLN A 84 -1.78 0.71 -3.14
C GLN A 84 -2.64 1.76 -3.85
N LEU A 85 -2.90 1.58 -5.15
CA LEU A 85 -3.75 2.46 -5.94
C LEU A 85 -5.19 2.41 -5.43
N TYR A 86 -5.74 1.21 -5.21
CA TYR A 86 -7.09 1.02 -4.67
C TYR A 86 -7.23 1.71 -3.31
N GLN A 87 -6.33 1.42 -2.37
CA GLN A 87 -6.34 2.03 -1.03
C GLN A 87 -6.28 3.56 -1.11
N THR A 88 -5.42 4.11 -1.97
CA THR A 88 -5.30 5.56 -2.16
C THR A 88 -6.57 6.16 -2.75
N ALA A 89 -7.18 5.49 -3.73
CA ALA A 89 -8.41 5.93 -4.38
C ALA A 89 -9.62 5.91 -3.43
N SER A 90 -9.68 4.95 -2.49
CA SER A 90 -10.76 4.87 -1.49
C SER A 90 -10.78 6.06 -0.53
N VAL A 91 -9.66 6.74 -0.33
CA VAL A 91 -9.53 7.86 0.63
C VAL A 91 -9.27 9.22 -0.03
N ARG A 92 -9.09 9.28 -1.35
CA ARG A 92 -8.82 10.52 -2.10
C ARG A 92 -9.54 10.53 -3.43
N HIS A 93 -10.19 11.65 -3.73
CA HIS A 93 -10.81 11.90 -5.05
C HIS A 93 -9.79 12.21 -6.15
N GLY A 94 -8.61 12.73 -5.78
CA GLY A 94 -7.54 13.05 -6.72
C GLY A 94 -6.31 12.19 -6.47
N LEU A 95 -5.82 11.55 -7.53
CA LEU A 95 -4.58 10.78 -7.52
C LEU A 95 -3.83 10.93 -8.84
N MET A 96 -2.54 10.61 -8.83
CA MET A 96 -1.69 10.58 -10.01
C MET A 96 -0.88 9.29 -10.03
N VAL A 97 -0.84 8.62 -11.18
CA VAL A 97 0.00 7.44 -11.40
C VAL A 97 1.21 7.85 -12.23
N VAL A 98 2.38 7.95 -11.59
CA VAL A 98 3.61 8.47 -12.22
C VAL A 98 4.54 7.32 -12.60
N GLY A 99 5.13 7.41 -13.80
CA GLY A 99 6.14 6.47 -14.27
C GLY A 99 6.40 6.59 -15.76
N TYR A 100 7.47 5.96 -16.25
CA TYR A 100 7.86 5.98 -17.66
C TYR A 100 6.76 5.44 -18.60
N ALA A 101 6.80 5.82 -19.88
CA ALA A 101 5.91 5.23 -20.87
C ALA A 101 6.05 3.69 -20.90
N LEU A 102 4.96 2.99 -21.20
CA LEU A 102 4.90 1.51 -21.29
C LEU A 102 5.25 0.76 -19.99
N SER A 103 5.21 1.42 -18.83
CA SER A 103 5.50 0.78 -17.54
C SER A 103 4.28 0.09 -16.89
N GLY A 104 3.28 -0.33 -17.67
CA GLY A 104 2.08 -1.02 -17.16
C GLY A 104 1.14 -0.20 -16.27
N LYS A 105 1.01 1.12 -16.55
CA LYS A 105 0.11 2.03 -15.78
C LYS A 105 -1.32 2.13 -16.34
N THR A 106 -1.57 1.60 -17.54
CA THR A 106 -2.84 1.69 -18.29
C THR A 106 -3.09 0.34 -18.93
#